data_AF-A0A962CIR5-F1
#
_entry.id   AF-A0A962CIR5-F1
#
_cell.length_a   1.000
_cell.length_b   1.000
_cell.length_c   1.000
_cell.angle_alpha   90.00
_cell.angle_beta   90.00
_cell.angle_gamma   90.00
#
_symmetry.space_group_name_H-M   'P 1'
#
loop_
_entity.id
_entity.type
_entity.pdbx_description
1 polymer ?
#
loop_
_entity_poly.entity_id
_entity_poly.type
_entity_poly.pdbx_seq_one_letter_code
_entity_poly.pdbx_strand_id
1 'polypeptide(L)' 'GDEVWFSVWNGKHQNSAIVVAHNKTRKLKEVIRDKRLVTPTGKFNVHNTVDDVY' A
#
# COMPACT_ATOMS: atom_id res chain seq x y z
N GLY A 1 -2.30 14.20 -1.21
CA GLY A 1 -2.10 13.14 -2.22
C GLY A 1 -3.42 12.66 -2.76
N ASP A 2 -3.47 12.28 -4.04
CA ASP A 2 -4.69 11.77 -4.71
C ASP A 2 -4.90 10.25 -4.55
N GLU A 3 -3.95 9.57 -3.89
CA GLU A 3 -3.91 8.11 -3.73
C GLU A 3 -3.64 7.71 -2.28
N VAL A 4 -4.24 6.61 -1.87
CA VAL A 4 -4.04 5.99 -0.55
C VAL A 4 -3.65 4.53 -0.73
N TRP A 5 -2.65 4.08 0.03
CA TRP A 5 -2.02 2.78 -0.10
C TRP A 5 -2.27 1.94 1.15
N PHE A 6 -2.80 0.73 0.99
CA PHE A 6 -3.09 -0.19 2.09
C PHE A 6 -2.28 -1.48 1.94
N SER A 7 -1.68 -1.94 3.04
CA SER A 7 -1.17 -3.32 3.12
C SER A 7 -2.33 -4.26 3.46
N VAL A 8 -2.64 -5.20 2.57
CA VAL A 8 -3.44 -6.36 2.93
C VAL A 8 -2.48 -7.42 3.45
N TRP A 9 -2.35 -7.47 4.77
CA TRP A 9 -1.50 -8.41 5.46
C TRP A 9 -2.26 -9.71 5.72
N ASN A 10 -1.92 -10.75 4.94
CA ASN A 10 -2.40 -12.11 5.13
C ASN A 10 -1.30 -12.96 5.81
N GLY A 11 -1.68 -14.12 6.36
CA GLY A 11 -0.73 -15.02 7.04
C GLY A 11 0.45 -15.45 6.14
N LYS A 12 1.57 -15.89 6.74
CA LYS A 12 2.86 -16.19 6.07
C LYS A 12 2.78 -17.12 4.84
N HIS A 13 1.73 -17.92 4.72
CA HIS A 13 1.49 -18.86 3.62
C HIS A 13 0.40 -18.41 2.62
N GLN A 14 -0.15 -17.22 2.81
CA GLN A 14 -1.21 -16.64 2.01
C GLN A 14 -0.68 -15.40 1.29
N ASN A 15 -1.16 -15.18 0.06
CA ASN A 15 -0.66 -14.10 -0.79
C ASN A 15 -0.98 -12.73 -0.15
N SER A 16 0.07 -12.00 0.24
CA SER A 16 0.00 -10.60 0.63
C SER A 16 -0.22 -9.72 -0.60
N ALA A 17 -0.86 -8.58 -0.42
CA ALA A 17 -1.07 -7.62 -1.51
C ALA A 17 -0.96 -6.19 -1.00
N ILE A 18 -0.49 -5.29 -1.85
CA ILE A 18 -0.63 -3.85 -1.64
C ILE A 18 -1.76 -3.37 -2.51
N VAL A 19 -2.70 -2.65 -1.92
CA VAL A 19 -3.87 -2.12 -2.61
C VAL A 19 -3.71 -0.60 -2.71
N VAL A 20 -3.77 -0.09 -3.93
CA VAL A 20 -3.76 1.35 -4.22
C VAL A 20 -5.19 1.76 -4.55
N ALA A 21 -5.72 2.76 -3.86
CA ALA A 21 -7.05 3.31 -4.08
C ALA A 21 -7.00 4.82 -4.33
N HIS A 22 -7.91 5.32 -5.16
CA HIS A 22 -8.08 6.75 -5.39
C HIS A 22 -8.77 7.40 -4.18
N ASN A 23 -8.16 8.44 -3.62
CA ASN A 23 -8.64 9.08 -2.39
C ASN A 23 -10.05 9.69 -2.54
N LYS A 24 -10.30 10.36 -3.67
CA LYS A 24 -11.56 11.09 -3.91
C LYS A 24 -12.76 10.18 -4.21
N THR A 25 -12.53 9.08 -4.92
CA THR A 25 -13.60 8.20 -5.40
C THR A 25 -13.70 6.90 -4.60
N ARG A 26 -12.71 6.60 -3.75
CA ARG A 26 -12.57 5.34 -3.00
C ARG A 26 -12.60 4.10 -3.91
N LYS A 27 -12.26 4.29 -5.20
CA LYS A 27 -12.20 3.20 -6.17
C LYS A 27 -10.83 2.54 -6.14
N LEU A 28 -10.84 1.22 -6.32
CA LEU A 28 -9.64 0.41 -6.49
C LEU A 28 -8.91 0.86 -7.77
N LYS A 29 -7.65 1.27 -7.62
CA LYS A 29 -6.78 1.63 -8.74
C LYS A 29 -5.96 0.41 -9.16
N GLU A 30 -5.24 -0.19 -8.22
CA GLU A 30 -4.31 -1.28 -8.52
C GLU A 30 -4.12 -2.22 -7.33
N VAL A 31 -3.82 -3.48 -7.62
CA VAL A 31 -3.44 -4.49 -6.63
C VAL A 31 -2.07 -5.06 -7.00
N ILE A 32 -1.06 -4.72 -6.21
CA ILE A 32 0.30 -5.19 -6.39
C ILE A 32 0.46 -6.51 -5.64
N ARG A 33 0.77 -7.58 -6.38
CA ARG A 33 1.09 -8.92 -5.86
C ARG A 33 2.43 -9.34 -6.41
N ASP A 34 3.37 -9.70 -5.54
CA ASP A 34 4.69 -10.22 -5.95
C ASP A 34 5.11 -11.33 -4.97
N LYS A 35 5.73 -12.40 -5.47
CA LYS A 35 6.22 -13.52 -4.64
C LYS A 35 7.32 -13.09 -3.67
N ARG A 36 8.00 -11.98 -3.95
CA ARG A 36 9.02 -11.35 -3.09
C ARG A 36 8.40 -10.51 -1.96
N LEU A 37 7.10 -10.27 -2.00
CA LEU A 37 6.37 -9.43 -1.06
C LEU A 37 5.96 -10.22 0.19
N VAL A 38 6.95 -10.62 0.99
CA VAL A 38 6.74 -11.35 2.25
C VAL A 38 6.64 -10.35 3.41
N THR A 39 5.52 -10.37 4.13
CA THR A 39 5.26 -9.53 5.33
C THR A 39 5.57 -8.03 5.17
N PRO A 40 4.88 -7.30 4.27
CA PRO A 40 5.14 -5.89 4.04
C PRO A 40 4.53 -4.99 5.14
N THR A 41 5.34 -4.53 6.09
CA THR A 41 4.91 -3.71 7.24
C THR A 41 4.85 -2.21 6.91
N GLY A 42 5.94 -1.46 7.15
CA GLY A 42 5.98 -0.01 6.92
C GLY A 42 6.06 0.36 5.44
N LYS A 43 5.33 1.40 5.03
CA LYS A 43 5.47 2.05 3.71
C LYS A 43 5.64 3.54 3.93
N PHE A 44 6.77 4.06 3.47
CA PHE A 44 7.13 5.46 3.64
C PHE A 44 7.16 6.10 2.26
N ASN A 45 6.27 7.06 2.02
CA ASN A 45 6.35 7.89 0.83
C ASN A 45 7.42 8.96 1.06
N VAL A 46 8.43 9.01 0.19
CA VAL A 46 9.62 9.87 0.38
C VAL A 46 9.25 11.34 0.57
N HIS A 47 8.37 11.90 -0.25
CA HIS A 47 7.98 13.31 -0.17
C HIS A 47 7.23 13.59 1.14
N ASN A 48 6.23 12.76 1.46
CA ASN A 48 5.43 12.93 2.67
C ASN A 48 6.25 12.74 3.96
N THR A 49 7.24 11.85 3.96
CA THR A 49 8.11 11.60 5.12
C THR A 49 9.17 12.67 5.29
N VAL A 50 9.65 13.29 4.21
CA VAL A 50 10.60 14.42 4.30
C VAL A 50 9.89 15.69 4.75
N ASP A 51 8.64 15.90 4.31
CA ASP A 51 7.87 17.11 4.58
C ASP A 51 6.90 16.97 5.78
N ASP A 52 6.98 15.87 6.54
CA ASP A 52 6.12 15.54 7.70
C ASP A 52 4.60 15.70 7.42
N VAL A 53 4.18 15.33 6.21
CA VAL A 53 2.79 15.37 5.77
C VAL A 53 2.15 13.99 5.99
N TYR A 54 1.31 13.85 7.02
CA TYR A 54 0.62 12.61 7.37
C TYR A 54 -0.89 12.63 7.08
#